data_AF-A0A2E6C6T5-F1
#
_entry.id   AF-A0A2E6C6T5-F1
#
_cell.length_a   1.000
_cell.length_b   1.000
_cell.length_c   1.000
_cell.angle_alpha   90.00
_cell.angle_beta   90.00
_cell.angle_gamma   90.00
#
_symmetry.space_group_name_H-M   'P 1'
#
loop_
_entity.id
_entity.type
_entity.pdbx_description
1 polymer ?
#
loop_
_entity_poly.entity_id
_entity_poly.type
_entity_poly.pdbx_seq_one_letter_code
_entity_poly.pdbx_strand_id
1 'polypeptide(L)'
;MAERKLLTPSQAKEVEEHLFSTLRQQAGRSVPMPLPRTDFWDNVGLLLDTIEMEIHDVYRSVGPSLKLQTLQKRQANIRRTASELARKRIVAMVQHSASIALRAEGGIQGQDLPNLDWSRHDPSEREFYANASEQLNKFKHSVNWNGMQMGLAIEEITESLTAASGTTQLDSYAKQEGGLTGSGPPLIALEDNDEPLPEMEIDEEDILAKTDEFPELGASLTNVERTAKDTQHVESHAATMELAPSKKKVEMDFDAWAEAEIANDANEKDAPDMEVEDDLLRIRILKTIEEPVVTSDGEIELSAGDVLFLDRMTADYLVEAGFAEVANL
;
A
#
# COMPACT_ATOMS: atom_id res chain seq x y z
N MET A 1 8.15 -28.67 15.61
CA MET A 1 6.75 -28.19 15.56
C MET A 1 6.57 -27.24 16.73
N ALA A 2 6.37 -25.95 16.48
CA ALA A 2 6.12 -24.99 17.56
C ALA A 2 4.83 -25.41 18.28
N GLU A 3 4.86 -25.45 19.61
CA GLU A 3 3.68 -25.75 20.42
C GLU A 3 2.58 -24.75 20.07
N ARG A 4 1.42 -25.24 19.59
CA ARG A 4 0.27 -24.38 19.35
C ARG A 4 -0.22 -23.85 20.70
N LYS A 5 0.10 -22.60 21.00
CA LYS A 5 -0.31 -21.91 22.22
C LYS A 5 -1.81 -21.62 22.13
N LEU A 6 -2.61 -22.50 22.72
CA LEU A 6 -4.06 -22.32 22.80
C LEU A 6 -4.40 -21.22 23.81
N LEU A 7 -5.47 -20.47 23.54
CA LEU A 7 -5.98 -19.47 24.45
C LEU A 7 -6.80 -20.12 25.56
N THR A 8 -6.72 -19.56 26.78
CA THR A 8 -7.67 -19.93 27.84
C THR A 8 -9.08 -19.45 27.48
N PRO A 9 -10.16 -20.10 27.97
CA PRO A 9 -11.53 -19.73 27.58
C PRO A 9 -11.91 -18.30 27.97
N SER A 10 -11.30 -17.73 29.01
CA SER A 10 -11.47 -16.32 29.37
C SER A 10 -10.77 -15.39 28.38
N GLN A 11 -9.53 -15.69 28.01
CA GLN A 11 -8.78 -14.92 27.01
C GLN A 11 -9.44 -14.99 25.63
N ALA A 12 -9.98 -16.14 25.24
CA ALA A 12 -10.70 -16.30 23.98
C ALA A 12 -11.93 -15.37 23.89
N LYS A 13 -12.69 -15.25 24.98
CA LYS A 13 -13.81 -14.31 25.06
C LYS A 13 -13.36 -12.85 25.03
N GLU A 14 -12.25 -12.54 25.70
CA GLU A 14 -11.68 -11.19 25.68
C GLU A 14 -11.30 -10.78 24.25
N VAL A 15 -10.55 -11.62 23.53
CA VAL A 15 -10.15 -11.36 22.13
C VAL A 15 -11.38 -11.23 21.22
N GLU A 16 -12.39 -12.06 21.41
CA GLU A 16 -13.66 -11.96 20.69
C GLU A 16 -14.37 -10.61 20.95
N GLU A 17 -14.41 -10.15 22.20
CA GLU A 17 -14.98 -8.84 22.56
C GLU A 17 -14.20 -7.69 21.92
N HIS A 18 -12.86 -7.74 21.96
CA HIS A 18 -11.99 -6.76 21.29
C HIS A 18 -12.25 -6.71 19.77
N LEU A 19 -12.47 -7.86 19.13
CA LEU A 19 -12.81 -7.93 17.70
C LEU A 19 -14.14 -7.23 17.38
N PHE A 20 -15.19 -7.49 18.17
CA PHE A 20 -16.49 -6.85 17.95
C PHE A 20 -16.46 -5.36 18.30
N SER A 21 -15.78 -4.97 19.37
CA SER A 21 -15.67 -3.56 19.77
C SER A 21 -14.90 -2.75 18.73
N THR A 22 -13.80 -3.30 18.19
CA THR A 22 -12.99 -2.64 17.17
C THR A 22 -13.75 -2.48 15.87
N LEU A 23 -14.48 -3.51 15.42
CA LEU A 23 -15.36 -3.42 14.25
C LEU A 23 -16.43 -2.35 14.41
N ARG A 24 -17.08 -2.28 15.57
CA ARG A 24 -18.09 -1.26 15.85
C ARG A 24 -17.52 0.16 15.81
N GLN A 25 -16.31 0.34 16.33
CA GLN A 25 -15.62 1.63 16.32
C GLN A 25 -15.13 2.03 14.91
N GLN A 26 -14.72 1.07 14.08
CA GLN A 26 -14.28 1.29 12.70
C GLN A 26 -15.45 1.62 11.76
N ALA A 27 -16.65 1.09 12.02
CA ALA A 27 -17.77 1.15 11.08
C ALA A 27 -18.20 2.57 10.64
N GLY A 28 -17.91 3.61 11.44
CA GLY A 28 -18.23 5.01 11.12
C GLY A 28 -17.02 5.91 10.87
N ARG A 29 -15.81 5.36 10.71
CA ARG A 29 -14.57 6.14 10.60
C ARG A 29 -13.85 5.86 9.27
N SER A 30 -13.42 6.93 8.60
CA SER A 30 -12.59 6.87 7.40
C SER A 30 -11.08 6.74 7.70
N VAL A 31 -10.69 6.96 8.95
CA VAL A 31 -9.30 6.79 9.43
C VAL A 31 -9.18 5.43 10.12
N PRO A 32 -8.07 4.69 9.91
CA PRO A 32 -7.82 3.43 10.61
C PRO A 32 -7.81 3.64 12.13
N MET A 33 -8.63 2.87 12.84
CA MET A 33 -8.71 2.94 14.30
C MET A 33 -7.53 2.20 14.95
N PRO A 34 -6.89 2.74 16.01
CA PRO A 34 -5.76 2.08 16.66
C PRO A 34 -6.18 0.76 17.31
N LEU A 35 -5.38 -0.30 17.14
CA LEU A 35 -5.71 -1.58 17.72
C LEU A 35 -5.45 -1.58 19.23
N PRO A 36 -6.19 -2.40 20.00
CA PRO A 36 -5.95 -2.54 21.44
C PRO A 36 -4.62 -3.24 21.75
N ARG A 37 -4.08 -4.01 20.80
CA ARG A 37 -2.83 -4.77 20.89
C ARG A 37 -2.11 -4.72 19.54
N THR A 38 -0.78 -4.81 19.55
CA THR A 38 0.04 -4.90 18.33
C THR A 38 -0.13 -6.25 17.63
N ASP A 39 -0.28 -7.33 18.40
CA ASP A 39 -0.37 -8.70 17.88
C ASP A 39 -1.85 -9.10 17.68
N PHE A 40 -2.66 -8.18 17.17
CA PHE A 40 -4.11 -8.35 17.14
C PHE A 40 -4.52 -9.50 16.22
N TRP A 41 -3.97 -9.54 15.00
CA TRP A 41 -4.33 -10.55 14.00
C TRP A 41 -3.86 -11.95 14.40
N ASP A 42 -2.69 -12.05 15.02
CA ASP A 42 -2.20 -13.31 15.60
C ASP A 42 -3.15 -13.85 16.67
N ASN A 43 -3.64 -12.98 17.56
CA ASN A 43 -4.61 -13.39 18.59
C ASN A 43 -5.96 -13.81 18.00
N VAL A 44 -6.41 -13.17 16.92
CA VAL A 44 -7.63 -13.59 16.19
C VAL A 44 -7.42 -14.95 15.52
N GLY A 45 -6.24 -15.20 14.95
CA GLY A 45 -5.86 -16.52 14.41
C GLY A 45 -5.86 -17.60 15.50
N LEU A 46 -5.20 -17.34 16.63
CA LEU A 46 -5.19 -18.24 17.78
C LEU A 46 -6.59 -18.50 18.35
N LEU A 47 -7.48 -17.49 18.32
CA LEU A 47 -8.87 -17.64 18.73
C LEU A 47 -9.62 -18.62 17.82
N LEU A 48 -9.46 -18.48 16.50
CA LEU A 48 -10.07 -19.39 15.52
C LEU A 48 -9.54 -20.82 15.68
N ASP A 49 -8.23 -21.00 15.85
CA ASP A 49 -7.61 -22.30 16.12
C ASP A 49 -8.15 -22.95 17.41
N THR A 50 -8.32 -22.14 18.47
CA THR A 50 -8.88 -22.61 19.75
C THR A 50 -10.31 -23.10 19.58
N ILE A 51 -11.15 -22.35 18.84
CA ILE A 51 -12.53 -22.75 18.55
C ILE A 51 -12.59 -23.99 17.65
N GLU A 52 -11.70 -24.10 16.67
CA GLU A 52 -11.59 -25.30 15.82
C GLU A 52 -11.27 -26.55 16.63
N MET A 53 -10.36 -26.42 17.59
CA MET A 53 -10.02 -27.53 18.47
C MET A 53 -11.20 -27.89 19.38
N GLU A 54 -11.91 -26.90 19.94
CA GLU A 54 -13.14 -27.13 20.71
C GLU A 54 -14.23 -27.84 19.87
N ILE A 55 -14.37 -27.47 18.60
CA ILE A 55 -15.29 -28.12 17.65
C ILE A 55 -14.89 -29.60 17.46
N HIS A 56 -13.61 -29.87 17.23
CA HIS A 56 -13.10 -31.24 17.07
C HIS A 56 -13.27 -32.09 18.33
N ASP A 57 -13.03 -31.52 19.51
CA ASP A 57 -13.20 -32.21 20.79
C ASP A 57 -14.66 -32.53 21.08
N VAL A 58 -15.59 -31.60 20.78
CA VAL A 58 -17.03 -31.84 20.92
C VAL A 58 -17.52 -32.87 19.90
N TYR A 59 -17.02 -32.83 18.67
CA TYR A 59 -17.34 -33.82 17.64
C TYR A 59 -16.87 -35.23 18.05
N ARG A 60 -15.66 -35.35 18.60
CA ARG A 60 -15.11 -36.63 19.07
C ARG A 60 -15.82 -37.19 20.30
N SER A 61 -16.24 -36.34 21.22
CA SER A 61 -16.84 -36.76 22.50
C SER A 61 -18.33 -37.05 22.42
N VAL A 62 -19.11 -36.19 21.75
CA VAL A 62 -20.59 -36.23 21.75
C VAL A 62 -21.16 -36.51 20.35
N GLY A 63 -20.39 -36.28 19.29
CA GLY A 63 -20.86 -36.39 17.91
C GLY A 63 -21.70 -35.17 17.47
N PRO A 64 -22.56 -35.32 16.44
CA PRO A 64 -23.44 -34.26 15.97
C PRO A 64 -24.42 -33.82 17.06
N SER A 65 -24.18 -32.65 17.64
CA SER A 65 -24.96 -32.12 18.76
C SER A 65 -25.30 -30.65 18.54
N LEU A 66 -26.32 -30.13 19.26
CA LEU A 66 -26.66 -28.71 19.22
C LEU A 66 -25.46 -27.83 19.63
N LYS A 67 -24.66 -28.29 20.60
CA LYS A 67 -23.43 -27.61 21.05
C LYS A 67 -22.42 -27.45 19.91
N LEU A 68 -22.22 -28.49 19.09
CA LEU A 68 -21.37 -28.44 17.91
C LEU A 68 -21.88 -27.40 16.92
N GLN A 69 -23.18 -27.41 16.62
CA GLN A 69 -23.79 -26.44 15.71
C GLN A 69 -23.64 -25.00 16.21
N THR A 70 -23.79 -24.76 17.51
CA THR A 70 -23.57 -23.44 18.11
C THR A 70 -22.11 -22.99 17.97
N LEU A 71 -21.14 -23.87 18.20
CA LEU A 71 -19.72 -23.55 18.02
C LEU A 71 -19.38 -23.26 16.56
N GLN A 72 -19.90 -24.04 15.62
CA GLN A 72 -19.74 -23.80 14.18
C GLN A 72 -20.33 -22.45 13.76
N LYS A 73 -21.53 -22.10 14.25
CA LYS A 73 -22.13 -20.78 14.01
C LYS A 73 -21.28 -19.65 14.60
N ARG A 74 -20.74 -19.83 15.81
CA ARG A 74 -19.83 -18.86 16.44
C ARG A 74 -18.56 -18.68 15.62
N GLN A 75 -17.93 -19.77 15.17
CA GLN A 75 -16.74 -19.73 14.31
C GLN A 75 -17.02 -18.98 13.00
N ALA A 76 -18.13 -19.28 12.31
CA ALA A 76 -18.51 -18.60 11.08
C ALA A 76 -18.75 -17.10 11.29
N ASN A 77 -19.37 -16.72 12.42
CA ASN A 77 -19.57 -15.32 12.77
C ASN A 77 -18.24 -14.59 13.00
N ILE A 78 -17.32 -15.19 13.78
CA ILE A 78 -16.00 -14.60 14.04
C ILE A 78 -15.23 -14.41 12.73
N ARG A 79 -15.20 -15.44 11.86
CA ARG A 79 -14.57 -15.34 10.54
C ARG A 79 -15.15 -14.20 9.71
N ARG A 80 -16.49 -14.09 9.65
CA ARG A 80 -17.16 -12.98 8.94
C ARG A 80 -16.75 -11.62 9.51
N THR A 81 -16.76 -11.47 10.84
CA THR A 81 -16.41 -10.19 11.47
C THR A 81 -14.95 -9.82 11.33
N ALA A 82 -14.03 -10.79 11.34
CA ALA A 82 -12.62 -10.57 11.05
C ALA A 82 -12.41 -10.10 9.61
N SER A 83 -13.04 -10.76 8.63
CA SER A 83 -12.98 -10.33 7.22
C SER A 83 -13.59 -8.94 7.00
N GLU A 84 -14.72 -8.64 7.65
CA GLU A 84 -15.35 -7.33 7.56
C GLU A 84 -14.48 -6.23 8.18
N LEU A 85 -13.88 -6.50 9.35
CA LEU A 85 -12.94 -5.58 9.99
C LEU A 85 -11.73 -5.33 9.10
N ALA A 86 -11.10 -6.39 8.58
CA ALA A 86 -9.94 -6.29 7.70
C ALA A 86 -10.26 -5.44 6.46
N ARG A 87 -11.40 -5.70 5.81
CA ARG A 87 -11.87 -4.91 4.65
C ARG A 87 -12.00 -3.44 5.01
N LYS A 88 -12.73 -3.09 6.07
CA LYS A 88 -12.94 -1.69 6.46
C LYS A 88 -11.63 -0.98 6.81
N ARG A 89 -10.71 -1.69 7.47
CA ARG A 89 -9.40 -1.15 7.84
C ARG A 89 -8.52 -0.90 6.62
N ILE A 90 -8.45 -1.84 5.68
CA ILE A 90 -7.71 -1.67 4.42
C ILE A 90 -8.25 -0.48 3.63
N VAL A 91 -9.59 -0.38 3.50
CA VAL A 91 -10.22 0.77 2.81
C VAL A 91 -9.85 2.08 3.51
N ALA A 92 -9.93 2.14 4.83
CA ALA A 92 -9.53 3.33 5.59
C ALA A 92 -8.04 3.67 5.44
N MET A 93 -7.16 2.66 5.42
CA MET A 93 -5.71 2.85 5.24
C MET A 93 -5.38 3.38 3.85
N VAL A 94 -6.00 2.83 2.80
CA VAL A 94 -5.81 3.29 1.42
C VAL A 94 -6.41 4.68 1.24
N GLN A 95 -7.58 4.95 1.80
CA GLN A 95 -8.18 6.29 1.77
C GLN A 95 -7.26 7.32 2.46
N HIS A 96 -6.68 6.95 3.60
CA HIS A 96 -5.71 7.78 4.31
C HIS A 96 -4.44 8.03 3.50
N SER A 97 -3.82 6.98 2.95
CA SER A 97 -2.60 7.12 2.14
C SER A 97 -2.84 7.94 0.87
N ALA A 98 -3.97 7.71 0.18
CA ALA A 98 -4.38 8.48 -0.98
C ALA A 98 -4.59 9.96 -0.63
N SER A 99 -5.27 10.24 0.47
CA SER A 99 -5.55 11.61 0.92
C SER A 99 -4.31 12.36 1.39
N ILE A 100 -3.31 11.66 1.93
CA ILE A 100 -2.01 12.26 2.29
C ILE A 100 -1.19 12.52 1.04
N ALA A 101 -1.03 11.52 0.17
CA ALA A 101 -0.11 11.64 -0.95
C ALA A 101 -0.65 12.53 -2.07
N LEU A 102 -1.94 12.45 -2.44
CA LEU A 102 -2.51 13.25 -3.53
C LEU A 102 -2.92 14.67 -3.12
N ARG A 103 -2.55 15.08 -1.91
CA ARG A 103 -2.74 16.46 -1.43
C ARG A 103 -1.99 17.43 -2.34
N ALA A 104 -2.66 18.51 -2.73
CA ALA A 104 -1.99 19.62 -3.41
C ALA A 104 -1.10 20.38 -2.41
N GLU A 105 0.20 20.51 -2.70
CA GLU A 105 1.10 21.42 -1.98
C GLU A 105 0.56 22.84 -2.13
N GLY A 106 -0.02 23.40 -1.06
CA GLY A 106 -0.68 24.71 -1.07
C GLY A 106 -2.07 24.75 -0.42
N GLY A 107 -2.58 23.61 0.05
CA GLY A 107 -3.80 23.56 0.86
C GLY A 107 -3.69 24.36 2.18
N ILE A 108 -4.82 24.91 2.64
CA ILE A 108 -4.95 25.66 3.89
C ILE A 108 -4.43 24.81 5.06
N GLN A 109 -3.39 25.31 5.74
CA GLN A 109 -2.82 24.71 6.95
C GLN A 109 -3.93 24.46 7.99
N GLY A 110 -4.18 23.20 8.34
CA GLY A 110 -5.24 22.80 9.29
C GLY A 110 -6.17 21.69 8.80
N GLN A 111 -6.12 21.31 7.53
CA GLN A 111 -6.79 20.11 6.98
C GLN A 111 -5.85 18.91 6.83
N ASP A 112 -4.70 18.93 7.51
CA ASP A 112 -3.73 17.84 7.48
C ASP A 112 -4.27 16.65 8.27
N LEU A 113 -4.46 15.52 7.59
CA LEU A 113 -4.75 14.26 8.27
C LEU A 113 -3.55 13.94 9.15
N PRO A 114 -3.74 13.65 10.45
CA PRO A 114 -2.64 13.30 11.33
C PRO A 114 -1.91 12.07 10.79
N ASN A 115 -0.58 12.08 10.87
CA ASN A 115 0.21 10.89 10.59
C ASN A 115 -0.26 9.73 11.49
N LEU A 116 -0.32 8.52 10.92
CA LEU A 116 -0.78 7.35 11.63
C LEU A 116 0.26 6.91 12.69
N ASP A 117 -0.18 6.66 13.91
CA ASP A 117 0.67 6.17 15.01
C ASP A 117 0.89 4.66 14.89
N TRP A 118 1.92 4.26 14.15
CA TRP A 118 2.27 2.85 13.90
C TRP A 118 2.57 2.04 15.15
N SER A 119 2.83 2.66 16.30
CA SER A 119 3.06 1.92 17.55
C SER A 119 1.83 1.15 18.04
N ARG A 120 0.63 1.55 17.57
CA ARG A 120 -0.66 0.97 17.94
C ARG A 120 -1.28 0.09 16.85
N HIS A 121 -0.56 -0.11 15.75
CA HIS A 121 -1.00 -0.93 14.64
C HIS A 121 -0.20 -2.23 14.58
N ASP A 122 -0.75 -3.20 13.85
CA ASP A 122 -0.11 -4.48 13.63
C ASP A 122 1.02 -4.33 12.59
N PRO A 123 2.16 -5.03 12.74
CA PRO A 123 3.26 -4.97 11.78
C PRO A 123 2.83 -5.32 10.34
N SER A 124 1.90 -6.26 10.16
CA SER A 124 1.40 -6.66 8.84
C SER A 124 0.65 -5.52 8.13
N GLU A 125 -0.08 -4.70 8.87
CA GLU A 125 -0.79 -3.55 8.33
C GLU A 125 0.17 -2.43 7.93
N ARG A 126 1.27 -2.28 8.68
CA ARG A 126 2.34 -1.33 8.35
C ARG A 126 3.01 -1.67 7.03
N GLU A 127 3.31 -2.94 6.80
CA GLU A 127 3.87 -3.41 5.53
C GLU A 127 2.91 -3.18 4.37
N PHE A 128 1.62 -3.50 4.55
CA PHE A 128 0.60 -3.22 3.55
C PHE A 128 0.50 -1.72 3.21
N TYR A 129 0.52 -0.85 4.22
CA TYR A 129 0.47 0.60 4.01
C TYR A 129 1.71 1.13 3.29
N ALA A 130 2.91 0.64 3.66
CA ALA A 130 4.14 1.00 2.97
C ALA A 130 4.06 0.62 1.49
N ASN A 131 3.60 -0.59 1.18
CA ASN A 131 3.39 -1.04 -0.20
C ASN A 131 2.34 -0.19 -0.94
N ALA A 132 1.21 0.15 -0.30
CA ALA A 132 0.19 1.01 -0.89
C ALA A 132 0.75 2.42 -1.20
N SER A 133 1.60 2.97 -0.32
CA SER A 133 2.26 4.25 -0.55
C SER A 133 3.27 4.20 -1.71
N GLU A 134 4.01 3.09 -1.85
CA GLU A 134 4.93 2.89 -2.97
C GLU A 134 4.18 2.81 -4.30
N GLN A 135 3.08 2.06 -4.36
CA GLN A 135 2.24 1.97 -5.56
C GLN A 135 1.64 3.33 -5.94
N LEU A 136 1.25 4.13 -4.95
CA LEU A 136 0.75 5.47 -5.18
C LEU A 136 1.85 6.42 -5.69
N ASN A 137 3.09 6.26 -5.20
CA ASN A 137 4.23 6.98 -5.75
C ASN A 137 4.50 6.56 -7.19
N LYS A 138 4.46 5.26 -7.52
CA LYS A 138 4.58 4.79 -8.92
C LYS A 138 3.51 5.42 -9.81
N PHE A 139 2.26 5.49 -9.33
CA PHE A 139 1.17 6.16 -10.02
C PHE A 139 1.47 7.66 -10.27
N LYS A 140 1.92 8.39 -9.24
CA LYS A 140 2.31 9.80 -9.36
C LYS A 140 3.37 10.03 -10.43
N HIS A 141 4.39 9.16 -10.48
CA HIS A 141 5.44 9.26 -11.50
C HIS A 141 4.89 8.95 -12.89
N SER A 142 4.07 7.89 -13.04
CA SER A 142 3.53 7.50 -14.35
C SER A 142 2.60 8.55 -14.96
N VAL A 143 1.87 9.30 -14.13
CA VAL A 143 0.92 10.33 -14.57
C VAL A 143 1.58 11.72 -14.64
N ASN A 144 2.85 11.85 -14.26
CA ASN A 144 3.51 13.13 -14.02
C ASN A 144 2.64 14.06 -13.15
N TRP A 145 2.22 13.54 -12.00
CA TRP A 145 1.32 14.24 -11.08
C TRP A 145 1.87 15.59 -10.62
N ASN A 146 3.19 15.69 -10.41
CA ASN A 146 3.85 16.95 -10.03
C ASN A 146 3.74 17.98 -11.16
N GLY A 147 3.97 17.60 -12.41
CA GLY A 147 3.74 18.48 -13.56
C GLY A 147 2.28 18.91 -13.70
N MET A 148 1.32 18.03 -13.36
CA MET A 148 -0.10 18.40 -13.34
C MET A 148 -0.48 19.39 -12.23
N GLN A 149 0.08 19.24 -11.02
CA GLN A 149 -0.25 20.11 -9.89
C GLN A 149 0.50 21.44 -9.92
N MET A 150 1.79 21.41 -10.31
CA MET A 150 2.67 22.57 -10.29
C MET A 150 2.78 23.29 -11.64
N GLY A 151 2.21 22.69 -12.70
CA GLY A 151 2.24 23.21 -14.06
C GLY A 151 3.59 23.00 -14.77
N LEU A 152 3.60 23.25 -16.09
CA LEU A 152 4.75 23.11 -16.99
C LEU A 152 5.99 23.95 -16.58
N ALA A 153 5.81 24.97 -15.73
CA ALA A 153 6.88 25.89 -15.32
C ALA A 153 7.93 25.25 -14.40
N ILE A 154 7.64 24.11 -13.78
CA ILE A 154 8.57 23.42 -12.88
C ILE A 154 9.36 22.28 -13.56
N GLU A 155 8.83 21.72 -14.65
CA GLU A 155 9.53 20.69 -15.43
C GLU A 155 10.84 21.26 -16.03
N GLU A 156 10.84 22.55 -16.40
CA GLU A 156 12.01 23.27 -16.90
C GLU A 156 13.05 23.59 -15.79
N ILE A 157 12.66 23.56 -14.51
CA ILE A 157 13.55 23.85 -13.36
C ILE A 157 14.23 22.58 -12.84
N THR A 158 13.54 21.43 -12.90
CA THR A 158 14.11 20.14 -12.48
C THR A 158 15.16 19.60 -13.44
N GLU A 159 15.16 20.06 -14.70
CA GLU A 159 16.27 19.88 -15.64
C GLU A 159 17.14 21.13 -15.75
N SER A 160 17.30 21.92 -14.68
CA SER A 160 18.54 22.70 -14.58
C SER A 160 19.68 21.68 -14.55
N LEU A 161 20.35 21.51 -15.69
CA LEU A 161 21.52 20.63 -15.83
C LEU A 161 22.51 21.02 -14.74
N THR A 162 22.50 20.33 -13.61
CA THR A 162 23.54 20.45 -12.59
C THR A 162 24.77 19.80 -13.19
N ALA A 163 25.64 20.64 -13.73
CA ALA A 163 26.89 20.16 -14.27
C ALA A 163 27.83 19.91 -13.09
N ALA A 164 28.50 18.75 -13.07
CA ALA A 164 29.43 18.41 -12.01
C ALA A 164 30.46 19.53 -11.82
N SER A 165 30.81 19.82 -10.56
CA SER A 165 31.81 20.84 -10.25
C SER A 165 33.12 20.54 -11.00
N GLY A 166 33.62 21.53 -11.75
CA GLY A 166 34.76 21.39 -12.66
C GLY A 166 34.41 21.25 -14.16
N THR A 167 33.12 21.17 -14.52
CA THR A 167 32.70 21.27 -15.92
C THR A 167 32.46 22.73 -16.30
N THR A 168 33.15 23.21 -17.34
CA THR A 168 33.01 24.57 -17.89
C THR A 168 32.26 24.51 -19.23
N GLN A 169 31.37 25.46 -19.48
CA GLN A 169 30.66 25.56 -20.76
C GLN A 169 31.63 25.81 -21.92
N LEU A 170 31.33 25.28 -23.12
CA LEU A 170 32.13 25.52 -24.34
C LEU A 170 32.26 27.01 -24.68
N ASP A 171 31.25 27.81 -24.33
CA ASP A 171 31.25 29.27 -24.55
C ASP A 171 32.27 30.03 -23.68
N SER A 172 32.76 29.45 -22.57
CA SER A 172 33.82 30.07 -21.77
C SER A 172 35.18 30.06 -22.48
N TYR A 173 35.34 29.25 -23.52
CA TYR A 173 36.56 29.19 -24.34
C TYR A 173 36.53 30.14 -25.54
N ALA A 174 35.39 30.76 -25.84
CA ALA A 174 35.26 31.72 -26.93
C ALA A 174 35.74 33.11 -26.48
N LYS A 175 36.67 33.71 -27.22
CA LYS A 175 37.17 35.09 -26.96
C LYS A 175 36.18 36.19 -27.37
N GLN A 176 35.09 35.84 -28.04
CA GLN A 176 34.08 36.79 -28.51
C GLN A 176 33.04 37.01 -27.40
N GLU A 177 32.75 38.28 -27.09
CA GLU A 177 31.67 38.64 -26.16
C GLU A 177 30.34 38.11 -26.71
N GLY A 178 29.73 37.14 -26.01
CA GLY A 178 28.51 36.46 -26.45
C GLY A 178 28.67 34.98 -26.81
N GLY A 179 29.84 34.38 -26.59
CA GLY A 179 30.05 32.94 -26.81
C GLY A 179 30.08 32.54 -28.29
N LEU A 180 30.12 31.23 -28.57
CA LEU A 180 30.12 30.68 -29.93
C LEU A 180 28.80 30.94 -30.67
N THR A 181 27.71 31.14 -29.93
CA THR A 181 26.34 31.23 -30.47
C THR A 181 25.77 32.66 -30.48
N GLY A 182 26.51 33.66 -29.97
CA GLY A 182 26.06 35.05 -29.89
C GLY A 182 24.94 35.30 -28.86
N SER A 183 24.42 34.24 -28.25
CA SER A 183 23.57 34.28 -27.07
C SER A 183 24.44 33.85 -25.90
N GLY A 184 24.55 34.70 -24.86
CA GLY A 184 25.28 34.33 -23.66
C GLY A 184 24.79 32.98 -23.10
N PRO A 185 25.67 32.21 -22.46
CA PRO A 185 25.32 30.86 -22.08
C PRO A 185 24.16 30.83 -21.07
N PRO A 186 23.32 29.78 -21.11
CA PRO A 186 22.30 29.56 -20.08
C PRO A 186 22.96 29.41 -18.71
N LEU A 187 22.32 29.92 -17.66
CA LEU A 187 22.81 29.80 -16.29
C LEU A 187 22.78 28.33 -15.86
N ILE A 188 23.93 27.66 -15.91
CA ILE A 188 24.14 26.36 -15.30
C ILE A 188 24.46 26.60 -13.82
N ALA A 189 23.63 26.07 -12.92
CA ALA A 189 23.97 25.98 -11.51
C ALA A 189 25.03 24.87 -11.36
N LEU A 190 26.25 25.25 -10.98
CA LEU A 190 27.26 24.28 -10.55
C LEU A 190 26.76 23.66 -9.25
N GLU A 191 26.81 22.33 -9.16
CA GLU A 191 26.56 21.63 -7.90
C GLU A 191 27.78 21.84 -6.98
N ASP A 192 27.90 23.05 -6.43
CA ASP A 192 28.85 23.37 -5.35
C ASP A 192 28.23 22.91 -4.02
N ASN A 193 27.87 21.62 -3.94
CA ASN A 193 27.53 20.96 -2.70
C ASN A 193 28.82 20.49 -2.02
N ASP A 194 29.72 21.43 -1.77
CA ASP A 194 30.84 21.21 -0.87
C ASP A 194 30.28 21.21 0.55
N GLU A 195 29.64 20.11 0.95
CA GLU A 195 29.48 19.85 2.38
C GLU A 195 30.90 19.96 2.97
N PRO A 196 31.13 20.87 3.94
CA PRO A 196 32.45 21.02 4.53
C PRO A 196 32.86 19.64 5.02
N LEU A 197 34.00 19.14 4.51
CA LEU A 197 34.51 17.83 4.87
C LEU A 197 34.42 17.71 6.39
N PRO A 198 33.78 16.65 6.92
CA PRO A 198 33.69 16.47 8.36
C PRO A 198 35.10 16.57 8.91
N GLU A 199 35.30 17.51 9.85
CA GLU A 199 36.57 17.63 10.54
C GLU A 199 36.88 16.24 11.10
N MET A 200 37.97 15.62 10.62
CA MET A 200 38.44 14.39 11.25
C MET A 200 38.72 14.75 12.71
N GLU A 201 37.93 14.22 13.62
CA GLU A 201 38.23 14.20 15.04
C GLU A 201 39.45 13.30 15.21
N ILE A 202 40.64 13.88 15.05
CA ILE A 202 41.89 13.21 15.35
C ILE A 202 41.92 13.12 16.87
N ASP A 203 41.87 11.89 17.39
CA ASP A 203 42.01 11.64 18.83
C ASP A 203 43.30 12.31 19.32
N GLU A 204 43.19 13.05 20.41
CA GLU A 204 44.31 13.73 21.04
C GLU A 204 45.42 12.74 21.44
N GLU A 205 45.06 11.48 21.68
CA GLU A 205 46.00 10.37 21.88
C GLU A 205 46.78 10.01 20.60
N ASP A 206 46.17 10.08 19.42
CA ASP A 206 46.81 9.83 18.11
C ASP A 206 47.80 10.95 17.74
N ILE A 207 47.51 12.18 18.15
CA ILE A 207 48.40 13.33 17.99
C ILE A 207 49.62 13.17 18.89
N LEU A 208 49.42 12.76 20.15
CA LEU A 208 50.49 12.48 21.10
C LEU A 208 51.38 11.31 20.63
N ALA A 209 50.78 10.23 20.14
CA ALA A 209 51.53 9.08 19.61
C ALA A 209 52.45 9.48 18.45
N LYS A 210 51.97 10.30 17.50
CA LYS A 210 52.80 10.81 16.39
C LYS A 210 53.89 11.76 16.86
N THR A 211 53.64 12.51 17.93
CA THR A 211 54.60 13.47 18.49
C THR A 211 55.71 12.74 19.27
N ASP A 212 55.37 11.66 19.97
CA ASP A 212 56.30 10.83 20.72
C ASP A 212 57.14 9.90 19.83
N GLU A 213 56.61 9.46 18.69
CA GLU A 213 57.33 8.60 17.74
C GLU A 213 58.43 9.37 16.98
N PHE A 214 58.30 10.70 16.84
CA PHE A 214 59.30 11.56 16.20
C PHE A 214 59.61 12.87 16.97
N PRO A 215 60.31 12.78 18.12
CA PRO A 215 60.63 13.96 18.95
C PRO A 215 61.53 15.00 18.26
N GLU A 216 62.30 14.60 17.23
CA GLU A 216 63.20 15.49 16.50
C GLU A 216 62.49 16.41 15.48
N LEU A 217 61.22 16.14 15.12
CA LEU A 217 60.48 16.94 14.13
C LEU A 217 59.67 18.11 14.75
N GLY A 218 59.42 18.07 16.07
CA GLY A 218 58.55 19.02 16.78
C GLY A 218 59.04 20.47 16.80
N ALA A 219 60.32 20.72 16.49
CA ALA A 219 60.89 22.07 16.45
C ALA A 219 60.63 22.82 15.11
N SER A 220 60.10 22.16 14.07
CA SER A 220 60.03 22.74 12.72
C SER A 220 58.61 22.95 12.15
N LEU A 221 57.56 22.91 12.98
CA LEU A 221 56.17 23.07 12.53
C LEU A 221 55.69 24.54 12.42
N THR A 222 56.56 25.48 12.06
CA THR A 222 56.12 26.85 11.69
C THR A 222 56.12 27.11 10.19
N ASN A 223 56.33 26.12 9.33
CA ASN A 223 56.00 26.23 7.91
C ASN A 223 56.13 24.87 7.23
N VAL A 224 55.01 24.21 6.93
CA VAL A 224 54.98 23.17 5.89
C VAL A 224 53.69 23.30 5.09
N GLU A 225 53.86 23.93 3.93
CA GLU A 225 53.04 23.85 2.73
C GLU A 225 52.78 22.38 2.38
N ARG A 226 51.51 21.98 2.31
CA ARG A 226 51.12 20.59 2.01
C ARG A 226 51.34 20.30 0.53
N THR A 227 52.53 19.82 0.19
CA THR A 227 52.79 19.16 -1.09
C THR A 227 52.14 17.78 -1.10
N ALA A 228 51.21 17.57 -2.03
CA ALA A 228 50.67 16.25 -2.34
C ALA A 228 51.76 15.31 -2.83
N LYS A 229 51.82 14.10 -2.26
CA LYS A 229 52.42 12.94 -2.93
C LYS A 229 51.56 11.70 -2.73
N ASP A 230 51.13 11.21 -3.88
CA ASP A 230 50.58 9.90 -4.17
C ASP A 230 51.58 8.79 -3.83
N THR A 231 51.12 7.69 -3.23
CA THR A 231 51.57 6.34 -3.60
C THR A 231 50.58 5.28 -3.14
N GLN A 232 50.31 4.36 -4.05
CA GLN A 232 49.33 3.29 -4.01
C GLN A 232 49.80 2.02 -3.27
N HIS A 233 48.80 1.14 -3.02
CA HIS A 233 48.85 -0.33 -2.92
C HIS A 233 49.14 -0.90 -1.52
N VAL A 234 48.42 -1.85 -0.90
CA VAL A 234 47.21 -2.65 -1.21
C VAL A 234 46.78 -3.38 0.08
N GLU A 235 45.49 -3.67 0.29
CA GLU A 235 44.99 -4.98 0.77
C GLU A 235 43.45 -5.10 0.77
N SER A 236 42.98 -6.12 0.04
CA SER A 236 41.74 -6.91 0.19
C SER A 236 40.38 -6.28 0.52
N HIS A 237 39.51 -6.17 -0.50
CA HIS A 237 38.05 -6.34 -0.32
C HIS A 237 37.58 -7.53 -1.17
N ALA A 238 37.31 -8.65 -0.52
CA ALA A 238 36.98 -9.94 -1.14
C ALA A 238 35.47 -10.13 -1.43
N ALA A 239 34.69 -9.08 -1.68
CA ALA A 239 33.22 -9.20 -1.73
C ALA A 239 32.55 -8.82 -3.06
N THR A 240 33.29 -8.41 -4.10
CA THR A 240 32.67 -7.73 -5.26
C THR A 240 32.83 -8.45 -6.61
N MET A 241 33.12 -9.76 -6.61
CA MET A 241 33.37 -10.53 -7.86
C MET A 241 32.29 -11.57 -8.22
N GLU A 242 31.11 -11.51 -7.60
CA GLU A 242 29.97 -12.40 -7.90
C GLU A 242 28.88 -11.73 -8.76
N LEU A 243 29.03 -10.46 -9.15
CA LEU A 243 28.02 -9.73 -9.91
C LEU A 243 28.54 -9.27 -11.29
N ALA A 244 29.00 -10.23 -12.10
CA ALA A 244 29.20 -10.03 -13.53
C ALA A 244 28.13 -10.81 -14.31
N PRO A 245 27.36 -10.17 -15.21
CA PRO A 245 26.32 -10.85 -15.96
C PRO A 245 26.94 -11.83 -16.96
N SER A 246 26.63 -13.12 -16.79
CA SER A 246 27.07 -14.15 -17.72
C SER A 246 26.40 -13.98 -19.09
N LYS A 247 27.20 -14.10 -20.17
CA LYS A 247 26.76 -14.00 -21.58
C LYS A 247 25.98 -15.23 -22.08
N LYS A 248 25.04 -15.76 -21.29
CA LYS A 248 24.13 -16.81 -21.77
C LYS A 248 22.71 -16.35 -21.52
N LYS A 249 22.06 -15.82 -22.56
CA LYS A 249 20.62 -15.62 -22.57
C LYS A 249 19.96 -16.96 -22.23
N VAL A 250 19.34 -17.04 -21.06
CA VAL A 250 18.28 -18.00 -20.80
C VAL A 250 17.05 -17.37 -21.47
N GLU A 251 16.73 -17.83 -22.67
CA GLU A 251 15.42 -17.59 -23.24
C GLU A 251 14.44 -18.42 -22.41
N MET A 252 13.66 -17.74 -21.58
CA MET A 252 12.48 -18.36 -20.98
C MET A 252 11.46 -18.47 -22.10
N ASP A 253 11.12 -19.70 -22.45
CA ASP A 253 10.11 -20.00 -23.46
C ASP A 253 8.73 -19.70 -22.86
N PHE A 254 8.25 -18.46 -23.11
CA PHE A 254 6.98 -17.95 -22.59
C PHE A 254 5.78 -18.78 -23.07
N ASP A 255 5.91 -19.45 -24.21
CA ASP A 255 4.84 -20.29 -24.78
C ASP A 255 4.63 -21.56 -23.94
N ALA A 256 5.70 -22.16 -23.40
CA ALA A 256 5.60 -23.34 -22.54
C ALA A 256 4.99 -23.05 -21.15
N TRP A 257 5.09 -21.81 -20.67
CA TRP A 257 4.44 -21.39 -19.42
C TRP A 257 2.96 -21.05 -19.66
N ALA A 258 2.63 -20.42 -20.80
CA ALA A 258 1.25 -20.12 -21.18
C ALA A 258 0.41 -21.40 -21.45
N GLU A 259 0.98 -22.43 -22.06
CA GLU A 259 0.28 -23.71 -22.27
C GLU A 259 -0.02 -24.45 -20.95
N ALA A 260 0.83 -24.30 -19.93
CA ALA A 260 0.61 -24.89 -18.60
C ALA A 260 -0.50 -24.16 -17.82
N GLU A 261 -0.65 -22.85 -18.01
CA GLU A 261 -1.74 -22.06 -17.43
C GLU A 261 -3.10 -22.41 -18.07
N ILE A 262 -3.14 -22.59 -19.41
CA ILE A 262 -4.36 -22.97 -20.14
C ILE A 262 -4.81 -24.40 -19.78
N ALA A 263 -3.87 -25.32 -19.53
CA ALA A 263 -4.19 -26.69 -19.12
C ALA A 263 -4.78 -26.77 -17.70
N ASN A 264 -4.43 -25.84 -16.80
CA ASN A 264 -5.02 -25.75 -15.46
C ASN A 264 -6.42 -25.13 -15.48
N ASP A 265 -6.69 -24.18 -16.39
CA ASP A 265 -7.99 -23.50 -16.51
C ASP A 265 -9.05 -24.35 -17.25
N ALA A 266 -8.63 -25.42 -17.92
CA ALA A 266 -9.52 -26.35 -18.62
C ALA A 266 -10.18 -27.40 -17.72
N ASN A 267 -9.82 -27.50 -16.43
CA ASN A 267 -10.33 -28.55 -15.54
C ASN A 267 -11.33 -28.05 -14.48
N GLU A 268 -11.75 -26.77 -14.52
CA GLU A 268 -12.75 -26.19 -13.60
C GLU A 268 -13.99 -25.58 -14.29
N LYS A 269 -14.24 -25.88 -15.57
CA LYS A 269 -15.47 -25.45 -16.27
C LYS A 269 -16.32 -26.63 -16.70
N ASP A 270 -17.09 -27.16 -15.75
CA ASP A 270 -18.31 -27.93 -16.03
C ASP A 270 -19.36 -27.61 -14.96
N ALA A 271 -19.99 -26.44 -15.11
CA ALA A 271 -21.34 -26.18 -14.61
C ALA A 271 -22.12 -25.55 -15.77
N PRO A 272 -23.25 -26.12 -16.22
CA PRO A 272 -23.95 -25.61 -17.38
C PRO A 272 -24.60 -24.26 -17.09
N ASP A 273 -24.34 -23.30 -17.97
CA ASP A 273 -25.09 -22.05 -18.11
C ASP A 273 -26.58 -22.39 -18.31
N MET A 274 -27.41 -22.05 -17.35
CA MET A 274 -28.85 -21.99 -17.57
C MET A 274 -29.18 -20.63 -18.18
N GLU A 275 -29.56 -20.63 -19.45
CA GLU A 275 -30.30 -19.53 -20.07
C GLU A 275 -31.58 -19.32 -19.25
N VAL A 276 -31.60 -18.29 -18.40
CA VAL A 276 -32.83 -17.85 -17.74
C VAL A 276 -33.52 -16.93 -18.73
N GLU A 277 -34.62 -17.39 -19.33
CA GLU A 277 -35.57 -16.50 -19.97
C GLU A 277 -36.08 -15.54 -18.88
N ASP A 278 -35.68 -14.28 -18.93
CA ASP A 278 -36.16 -13.24 -18.02
C ASP A 278 -37.66 -13.01 -18.30
N ASP A 279 -38.53 -13.70 -17.56
CA ASP A 279 -39.98 -13.54 -17.58
C ASP A 279 -40.35 -12.16 -16.98
N LEU A 280 -40.31 -11.09 -17.78
CA LEU A 280 -40.72 -9.75 -17.36
C LEU A 280 -42.24 -9.68 -17.12
N LEU A 281 -42.64 -9.30 -15.90
CA LEU A 281 -44.04 -9.11 -15.51
C LEU A 281 -44.44 -7.63 -15.59
N ARG A 282 -45.64 -7.40 -16.15
CA ARG A 282 -46.25 -6.07 -16.21
C ARG A 282 -46.98 -5.77 -14.90
N ILE A 283 -46.52 -4.77 -14.17
CA ILE A 283 -47.12 -4.33 -12.90
C ILE A 283 -47.62 -2.88 -12.99
N ARG A 284 -48.68 -2.55 -12.25
CA ARG A 284 -49.15 -1.18 -12.05
C ARG A 284 -48.86 -0.75 -10.62
N ILE A 285 -48.21 0.39 -10.45
CA ILE A 285 -47.86 0.92 -9.12
C ILE A 285 -49.08 1.64 -8.52
N LEU A 286 -49.42 1.30 -7.28
CA LEU A 286 -50.55 1.87 -6.54
C LEU A 286 -50.15 3.05 -5.66
N LYS A 287 -48.90 3.10 -5.20
CA LYS A 287 -48.37 4.13 -4.30
C LYS A 287 -46.99 4.58 -4.75
N THR A 288 -46.76 5.88 -4.74
CA THR A 288 -45.45 6.47 -5.04
C THR A 288 -44.46 6.07 -3.94
N ILE A 289 -43.31 5.53 -4.33
CA ILE A 289 -42.19 5.26 -3.43
C ILE A 289 -41.16 6.38 -3.68
N GLU A 290 -40.76 7.08 -2.61
CA GLU A 290 -39.83 8.22 -2.69
C GLU A 290 -38.36 7.76 -2.79
N GLU A 291 -38.08 6.50 -2.48
CA GLU A 291 -36.76 5.87 -2.63
C GLU A 291 -36.65 5.13 -3.97
N PRO A 292 -35.57 5.33 -4.75
CA PRO A 292 -35.37 4.63 -6.01
C PRO A 292 -35.12 3.14 -5.76
N VAL A 293 -35.84 2.28 -6.48
CA VAL A 293 -35.69 0.82 -6.38
C VAL A 293 -34.68 0.35 -7.41
N VAL A 294 -33.66 -0.38 -6.95
CA VAL A 294 -32.62 -0.96 -7.82
C VAL A 294 -33.18 -2.20 -8.51
N THR A 295 -33.33 -2.12 -9.84
CA THR A 295 -33.68 -3.26 -10.72
C THR A 295 -32.43 -3.70 -11.50
N SER A 296 -32.47 -4.87 -12.14
CA SER A 296 -31.43 -5.37 -13.06
C SER A 296 -31.03 -4.36 -14.15
N ASP A 297 -31.96 -3.51 -14.59
CA ASP A 297 -31.73 -2.48 -15.62
C ASP A 297 -31.37 -1.08 -15.06
N GLY A 298 -31.26 -0.93 -13.73
CA GLY A 298 -30.89 0.32 -13.07
C GLY A 298 -31.86 0.80 -11.98
N GLU A 299 -31.62 2.00 -11.46
CA GLU A 299 -32.44 2.65 -10.43
C GLU A 299 -33.68 3.31 -11.07
N ILE A 300 -34.87 2.91 -10.64
CA ILE A 300 -36.14 3.43 -11.16
C ILE A 300 -36.92 4.11 -10.03
N GLU A 301 -37.37 5.34 -10.26
CA GLU A 301 -38.31 6.05 -9.39
C GLU A 301 -39.74 5.58 -9.69
N LEU A 302 -40.46 5.11 -8.66
CA LEU A 302 -41.77 4.50 -8.82
C LEU A 302 -42.87 5.50 -8.46
N SER A 303 -43.60 6.01 -9.45
CA SER A 303 -44.71 6.94 -9.24
C SER A 303 -46.08 6.24 -9.31
N ALA A 304 -47.04 6.66 -8.46
CA ALA A 304 -48.37 6.07 -8.40
C ALA A 304 -49.11 6.21 -9.74
N GLY A 305 -49.55 5.09 -10.31
CA GLY A 305 -50.27 5.02 -11.58
C GLY A 305 -49.42 4.55 -12.77
N ASP A 306 -48.11 4.45 -12.61
CA ASP A 306 -47.21 3.99 -13.66
C ASP A 306 -47.32 2.47 -13.89
N VAL A 307 -47.12 2.08 -15.15
CA VAL A 307 -47.13 0.68 -15.59
C VAL A 307 -45.74 0.31 -16.08
N LEU A 308 -45.05 -0.54 -15.34
CA LEU A 308 -43.67 -0.95 -15.59
C LEU A 308 -43.59 -2.45 -15.91
N PHE A 309 -42.56 -2.82 -16.66
CA PHE A 309 -42.18 -4.22 -16.89
C PHE A 309 -40.94 -4.48 -16.06
N LEU A 310 -41.06 -5.32 -15.03
CA LEU A 310 -39.97 -5.65 -14.12
C LEU A 310 -39.78 -7.16 -14.09
N ASP A 311 -38.57 -7.59 -13.74
CA ASP A 311 -38.28 -9.00 -13.48
C ASP A 311 -39.22 -9.57 -12.40
N ARG A 312 -39.56 -10.84 -12.52
CA ARG A 312 -40.49 -11.56 -11.67
C ARG A 312 -40.17 -11.43 -10.19
N MET A 313 -38.89 -11.50 -9.83
CA MET A 313 -38.45 -11.38 -8.43
C MET A 313 -38.77 -9.99 -7.85
N THR A 314 -38.53 -8.93 -8.62
CA THR A 314 -38.80 -7.54 -8.21
C THR A 314 -40.30 -7.23 -8.23
N ALA A 315 -41.01 -7.76 -9.23
CA ALA A 315 -42.46 -7.64 -9.34
C ALA A 315 -43.19 -8.31 -8.16
N ASP A 316 -42.84 -9.56 -7.84
CA ASP A 316 -43.44 -10.30 -6.72
C ASP A 316 -43.17 -9.58 -5.38
N TYR A 317 -41.96 -9.04 -5.18
CA TYR A 317 -41.63 -8.24 -3.99
C TYR A 317 -42.53 -7.00 -3.85
N LEU A 318 -42.71 -6.23 -4.93
CA LEU A 318 -43.53 -5.02 -4.92
C LEU A 318 -45.03 -5.32 -4.73
N VAL A 319 -45.49 -6.48 -5.19
CA VAL A 319 -46.86 -6.96 -4.99
C VAL A 319 -47.07 -7.43 -3.55
N GLU A 320 -46.15 -8.22 -2.99
CA GLU A 320 -46.21 -8.67 -1.60
C GLU A 320 -46.14 -7.50 -0.60
N ALA A 321 -45.32 -6.50 -0.90
CA ALA A 321 -45.22 -5.29 -0.11
C ALA A 321 -46.44 -4.35 -0.26
N GLY A 322 -47.37 -4.66 -1.19
CA GLY A 322 -48.61 -3.92 -1.40
C GLY A 322 -48.42 -2.55 -2.08
N PHE A 323 -47.30 -2.37 -2.78
CA PHE A 323 -47.00 -1.16 -3.55
C PHE A 323 -47.45 -1.27 -5.01
N ALA A 324 -47.58 -2.48 -5.56
CA ALA A 324 -48.00 -2.73 -6.93
C ALA A 324 -49.05 -3.85 -7.05
N GLU A 325 -49.76 -3.88 -8.18
CA GLU A 325 -50.67 -4.95 -8.55
C GLU A 325 -50.29 -5.52 -9.92
N VAL A 326 -50.36 -6.84 -10.08
CA VAL A 326 -50.06 -7.52 -11.35
C VAL A 326 -51.14 -7.16 -12.37
N ALA A 327 -50.75 -6.46 -13.44
CA ALA A 327 -51.65 -6.09 -14.51
C ALA A 327 -51.64 -7.21 -15.57
N ASN A 328 -52.42 -8.26 -15.33
CA ASN A 328 -52.71 -9.25 -16.38
C ASN A 328 -53.53 -8.60 -17.51
N LEU A 329 -53.24 -9.02 -18.75
CA LEU A 329 -53.82 -8.50 -20.00
C LEU A 329 -55.32 -8.22 -19.96
#